data_AF-A0A178GJ35-F1
#
_entry.id   AF-A0A178GJ35-F1
#
_cell.length_a   1.000
_cell.length_b   1.000
_cell.length_c   1.000
_cell.angle_alpha   90.00
_cell.angle_beta   90.00
_cell.angle_gamma   90.00
#
_symmetry.space_group_name_H-M   'P 1'
#
loop_
_entity.id
_entity.type
_entity.pdbx_description
1 polymer ?
#
loop_
_entity_poly.entity_id
_entity_poly.type
_entity_poly.pdbx_seq_one_letter_code
_entity_poly.pdbx_strand_id
1 'polypeptide(L)' 'MVKPDVKQLLAQVQQAKWSREQDIYLIEHNHLPLAELMQQLCFNEEEINARRKVLGLTTRLKQMRKLSQ' A
#
# COMPACT_ATOMS: atom_id res chain seq x y z
N MET A 1 -2.38 -0.84 -32.60
CA MET A 1 -1.70 -0.31 -31.39
C MET A 1 -2.67 -0.36 -30.24
N VAL A 2 -2.48 -1.27 -29.27
CA VAL A 2 -3.33 -1.32 -28.06
C VAL A 2 -2.94 -0.10 -27.22
N LYS A 3 -3.86 0.85 -27.06
CA LYS A 3 -3.64 1.99 -26.18
C LYS A 3 -3.47 1.44 -24.75
N PRO A 4 -2.39 1.80 -24.03
CA PRO A 4 -2.24 1.35 -22.66
C PRO A 4 -3.42 1.83 -21.84
N ASP A 5 -4.00 0.93 -21.06
CA ASP A 5 -5.09 1.25 -20.15
C ASP A 5 -4.59 2.27 -19.12
N VAL A 6 -5.33 3.37 -18.94
CA VAL A 6 -4.95 4.47 -18.03
C VAL A 6 -4.72 3.94 -16.61
N LYS A 7 -5.43 2.88 -16.21
CA LYS A 7 -5.29 2.23 -14.92
C LYS A 7 -3.94 1.51 -14.77
N GLN A 8 -3.42 0.92 -15.84
CA GLN A 8 -2.07 0.31 -15.84
C GLN A 8 -0.97 1.36 -15.77
N LEU A 9 -1.12 2.48 -16.49
CA LEU A 9 -0.17 3.59 -16.44
C LEU A 9 -0.10 4.22 -15.05
N LEU A 10 -1.24 4.48 -14.43
CA LEU A 10 -1.28 5.02 -13.07
C LEU A 10 -0.68 4.05 -12.04
N ALA A 11 -0.92 2.74 -12.19
CA ALA A 11 -0.31 1.74 -11.33
C ALA A 11 1.23 1.69 -11.50
N GLN A 12 1.75 1.82 -12.72
CA GLN A 12 3.19 1.88 -12.98
C GLN A 12 3.84 3.14 -12.41
N VAL A 13 3.20 4.31 -12.56
CA VAL A 13 3.69 5.57 -11.97
C VAL A 13 3.67 5.49 -10.44
N GLN A 14 2.63 4.89 -9.85
CA GLN A 14 2.60 4.62 -8.41
C GLN A 14 3.67 3.61 -7.99
N GLN A 15 3.98 2.59 -8.79
CA GLN A 15 5.12 1.72 -8.54
C GLN A 15 6.46 2.44 -8.63
N ALA A 16 6.63 3.36 -9.58
CA ALA A 16 7.86 4.14 -9.73
C ALA A 16 8.12 5.09 -8.56
N LYS A 17 7.08 5.51 -7.83
CA LYS A 17 7.21 6.35 -6.62
C LYS A 17 7.73 5.60 -5.40
N TRP A 18 7.47 4.30 -5.28
CA TRP A 18 7.79 3.51 -4.08
C TRP A 18 9.14 2.80 -4.25
N SER A 19 10.06 3.05 -3.34
CA SER A 19 11.31 2.28 -3.27
C SER A 19 11.05 0.90 -2.66
N ARG A 20 11.97 -0.03 -2.93
CA ARG A 20 11.95 -1.37 -2.34
C ARG A 20 11.99 -1.30 -0.80
N GLU A 21 12.78 -0.40 -0.25
CA GLU A 21 12.94 -0.19 1.18
C GLU A 21 11.63 0.33 1.81
N GLN A 22 10.93 1.24 1.12
CA GLN A 22 9.62 1.73 1.56
C GLN A 22 8.56 0.62 1.56
N ASP A 23 8.59 -0.27 0.55
CA ASP A 23 7.73 -1.46 0.53
C ASP A 23 8.03 -2.40 1.70
N ILE A 24 9.31 -2.72 1.91
CA ILE A 24 9.74 -3.57 3.03
C ILE A 24 9.27 -2.97 4.36
N TYR A 25 9.52 -1.68 4.56
CA TYR A 25 9.09 -0.97 5.76
C TYR A 25 7.58 -1.06 5.97
N LEU A 26 6.78 -0.80 4.92
CA LEU A 26 5.32 -0.86 5.00
C LEU A 26 4.82 -2.28 5.29
N ILE A 27 5.46 -3.33 4.77
CA ILE A 27 5.10 -4.73 5.03
C ILE A 27 5.36 -5.09 6.50
N GLU A 28 6.55 -4.79 7.00
CA GLU A 28 6.98 -5.11 8.37
C GLU A 28 6.17 -4.32 9.41
N HIS A 29 5.93 -3.04 9.13
CA HIS A 29 5.32 -2.10 10.06
C HIS A 29 3.84 -1.82 9.75
N ASN A 30 3.17 -2.66 8.95
CA ASN A 30 1.77 -2.46 8.57
C ASN A 30 0.80 -2.34 9.78
N HIS A 31 1.21 -2.88 10.93
CA HIS A 31 0.46 -2.83 12.19
C HIS A 31 0.50 -1.46 12.87
N LEU A 32 1.45 -0.59 12.50
CA LEU A 32 1.55 0.76 13.04
C LEU A 32 0.36 1.64 12.63
N PRO A 33 0.03 2.66 13.45
CA PRO A 33 -0.95 3.67 13.07
C PRO A 33 -0.59 4.32 11.74
N LEU A 34 -1.61 4.66 10.96
CA LEU A 34 -1.43 5.30 9.66
C LEU A 34 -0.63 6.60 9.76
N ALA A 35 -0.83 7.38 10.83
CA ALA A 35 -0.09 8.63 11.06
C ALA A 35 1.42 8.42 11.16
N GLU A 36 1.88 7.34 11.83
CA GLU A 36 3.30 7.01 11.93
C GLU A 36 3.86 6.57 10.58
N LEU A 37 3.10 5.77 9.83
CA LEU A 37 3.49 5.37 8.48
C LEU A 37 3.60 6.56 7.53
N MET A 38 2.71 7.55 7.64
CA MET A 38 2.77 8.79 6.86
C MET A 38 4.03 9.60 7.17
N GLN A 39 4.41 9.69 8.44
CA GLN A 39 5.62 10.41 8.85
C GLN A 39 6.91 9.72 8.38
N GLN A 40 6.96 8.40 8.46
CA GLN A 40 8.19 7.63 8.14
C GLN A 40 8.37 7.44 6.64
N LEU A 41 7.27 7.20 5.91
CA LEU A 41 7.32 6.94 4.47
C LEU A 41 7.16 8.22 3.63
N CYS A 42 6.82 9.35 4.26
CA CYS A 42 6.58 10.64 3.60
C CYS A 42 5.50 10.57 2.51
N PHE A 43 4.49 9.71 2.71
CA PHE A 43 3.34 9.57 1.83
C PHE A 43 2.06 9.98 2.54
N ASN A 44 1.04 10.35 1.76
CA ASN A 44 -0.28 10.62 2.33
C ASN A 44 -1.07 9.32 2.59
N GLU A 45 -2.21 9.47 3.27
CA GLU A 45 -3.11 8.36 3.59
C GLU A 45 -3.54 7.55 2.35
N GLU A 46 -3.90 8.24 1.28
CA GLU A 46 -4.41 7.60 0.05
C GLU A 46 -3.32 6.76 -0.61
N GLU A 47 -2.10 7.27 -0.70
CA GLU A 47 -0.94 6.60 -1.25
C GLU A 47 -0.57 5.36 -0.44
N ILE A 48 -0.56 5.44 0.89
CA ILE A 48 -0.28 4.29 1.77
C ILE A 48 -1.38 3.23 1.65
N ASN A 49 -2.64 3.63 1.64
CA ASN A 49 -3.76 2.69 1.51
C ASN A 49 -3.82 2.05 0.12
N ALA A 50 -3.50 2.80 -0.94
CA ALA A 50 -3.34 2.25 -2.28
C ALA A 50 -2.20 1.22 -2.30
N ARG A 51 -1.06 1.53 -1.70
CA ARG A 51 0.07 0.61 -1.64
C ARG A 51 -0.23 -0.64 -0.84
N ARG A 52 -0.92 -0.52 0.30
CA ARG A 52 -1.43 -1.65 1.09
C ARG A 52 -2.34 -2.59 0.29
N LYS A 53 -3.10 -2.07 -0.67
CA LYS A 53 -3.92 -2.90 -1.58
C LYS A 53 -3.05 -3.63 -2.59
N VAL A 54 -2.09 -2.93 -3.20
CA VAL A 54 -1.12 -3.52 -4.16
C VAL A 54 -0.28 -4.62 -3.50
N LEU A 55 0.17 -4.40 -2.27
CA LEU A 55 0.96 -5.37 -1.48
C LEU A 55 0.10 -6.45 -0.79
N GLY A 56 -1.23 -6.42 -0.94
CA GLY A 56 -2.13 -7.41 -0.34
C GLY A 56 -2.28 -7.34 1.19
N LEU A 57 -1.79 -6.28 1.84
CA LEU A 57 -1.73 -6.10 3.29
C LEU A 57 -3.10 -5.84 3.94
N THR A 58 -4.08 -5.37 3.16
CA THR A 58 -5.45 -5.06 3.63
C THR A 58 -6.30 -6.31 3.91
N THR A 59 -5.87 -7.48 3.46
CA THR A 59 -6.57 -8.75 3.65
C THR A 59 -6.49 -9.25 5.10
N ARG A 60 -5.37 -8.94 5.79
CA ARG A 60 -5.07 -9.47 7.13
C ARG A 60 -5.99 -8.92 8.22
N LEU A 61 -6.28 -7.60 8.22
CA LEU A 61 -7.17 -6.98 9.21
C LEU A 61 -8.63 -7.48 9.11
N LYS A 62 -9.12 -7.73 7.88
CA LYS A 62 -10.44 -8.33 7.65
C LYS A 62 -10.52 -9.79 8.12
N GLN A 63 -9.45 -10.55 7.94
CA GLN A 63 -9.37 -11.94 8.39
C GLN A 63 -9.27 -12.05 9.92
N MET A 64 -8.52 -11.16 10.58
CA MET A 64 -8.43 -11.19 12.05
C MET A 64 -9.75 -10.87 12.75
N ARG A 65 -10.60 -9.99 12.20
CA ARG A 65 -11.96 -9.76 12.73
C ARG A 65 -12.92 -10.94 12.56
N LYS A 66 -12.66 -11.83 11.59
CA LYS A 66 -13.46 -13.05 11.39
C LYS A 66 -13.10 -14.19 12.33
N LEU A 67 -11.91 -14.15 12.95
CA LEU A 67 -11.45 -15.16 13.91
C LEU A 67 -11.89 -14.84 15.36
N SER A 68 -12.49 -13.68 15.60
CA SER A 68 -13.00 -13.24 16.90
C SER A 68 -14.53 -13.32 17.04
N GLN A 69 -15.22 -13.99 16.10
CA GLN A 69 -16.64 -14.35 16.18
C GLN A 69 -16.76 -15.86 16.25
#